data_AF-A0A1Q5LKU6-F1
#
_entry.id   AF-A0A1Q5LKU6-F1
#
_cell.length_a   1.000
_cell.length_b   1.000
_cell.length_c   1.000
_cell.angle_alpha   90.00
_cell.angle_beta   90.00
_cell.angle_gamma   90.00
#
_symmetry.space_group_name_H-M   'P 1'
#
loop_
_entity.id
_entity.type
_entity.pdbx_description
1 polymer ?
#
loop_
_entity_poly.entity_id
_entity_poly.type
_entity_poly.pdbx_seq_one_letter_code
_entity_poly.pdbx_strand_id
1 'polypeptide(L)'
;MPGGRLTQQERQQIALGLADGLAYAEIARRLDRPTSTITREVMRNGGPVAYRADLAHRATERRAHRRRQAAPRGQQPPAPAQGRDAEAVREYEETFTTLFMQQGLPKMTARVLTCLFTTDAGSLTASELVQRLQVSPASVSKAIGFLESQGLVRRERDERRRDRYIVDNDVWYQSTMAAARSSAQLAEIARQGVGILGPDTPAAVRLENIARFSDFISESIIRAAEQSREVLYTRAGTTSGGTAEPRPDH
;
A
#
# COMPACT_ATOMS: atom_id res chain seq x y z
N MET A 1 32.94 -18.02 -7.42
CA MET A 1 32.41 -16.65 -7.55
C MET A 1 30.90 -16.68 -7.43
N PRO A 2 30.29 -16.24 -6.32
CA PRO A 2 28.85 -16.27 -6.21
C PRO A 2 28.27 -15.11 -7.06
N GLY A 3 28.08 -15.37 -8.35
CA GLY A 3 27.60 -14.43 -9.38
C GLY A 3 26.08 -14.45 -9.61
N GLY A 4 25.32 -14.93 -8.64
CA GLY A 4 23.84 -15.00 -8.71
C GLY A 4 23.15 -13.67 -8.38
N ARG A 5 21.87 -13.55 -8.75
CA ARG A 5 20.99 -12.45 -8.30
C ARG A 5 20.89 -12.50 -6.77
N LEU A 6 20.89 -11.33 -6.13
CA LEU A 6 20.62 -11.24 -4.69
C LEU A 6 19.27 -11.88 -4.36
N THR A 7 19.19 -12.61 -3.25
CA THR A 7 17.96 -13.19 -2.70
C THR A 7 17.16 -12.13 -1.94
N GLN A 8 15.95 -12.47 -1.47
CA GLN A 8 15.19 -11.56 -0.60
C GLN A 8 15.89 -11.41 0.76
N GLN A 9 16.42 -12.50 1.31
CA GLN A 9 17.15 -12.50 2.59
C GLN A 9 18.41 -11.63 2.54
N GLU A 10 19.20 -11.75 1.48
CA GLU A 10 20.39 -10.90 1.30
C GLU A 10 19.99 -9.41 1.21
N ARG A 11 18.87 -9.08 0.54
CA ARG A 11 18.38 -7.71 0.51
C ARG A 11 17.93 -7.20 1.87
N GLN A 12 17.34 -8.05 2.71
CA GLN A 12 16.98 -7.71 4.08
C GLN A 12 18.22 -7.41 4.92
N GLN A 13 19.28 -8.22 4.77
CA GLN A 13 20.56 -7.97 5.44
C GLN A 13 21.24 -6.69 4.95
N ILE A 14 21.13 -6.34 3.65
CA ILE A 14 21.56 -5.03 3.14
C ILE A 14 20.78 -3.91 3.86
N ALA A 15 19.46 -4.02 3.95
CA ALA A 15 18.64 -2.99 4.60
C ALA A 15 18.99 -2.81 6.09
N LEU A 16 19.21 -3.92 6.82
CA LEU A 16 19.66 -3.89 8.21
C LEU A 16 21.04 -3.22 8.33
N GLY A 17 22.00 -3.61 7.49
CA GLY A 17 23.33 -3.01 7.51
C GLY A 17 23.34 -1.50 7.22
N LEU A 18 22.44 -1.03 6.36
CA LEU A 18 22.27 0.41 6.11
C LEU A 18 21.64 1.12 7.31
N ALA A 19 20.65 0.52 7.97
CA ALA A 19 20.04 1.07 9.17
C ALA A 19 21.06 1.18 10.33
N ASP A 20 21.99 0.22 10.42
CA ASP A 20 23.10 0.22 11.37
C ASP A 20 24.26 1.16 10.97
N GLY A 21 24.15 1.89 9.85
CA GLY A 21 25.17 2.82 9.38
C GLY A 21 26.44 2.16 8.81
N LEU A 22 26.39 0.87 8.45
CA LEU A 22 27.54 0.15 7.90
C LEU A 22 27.89 0.63 6.49
N ALA A 23 29.19 0.69 6.20
CA ALA A 23 29.69 0.95 4.86
C ALA A 23 29.35 -0.19 3.89
N TYR A 24 29.14 0.12 2.60
CA TYR A 24 28.78 -0.89 1.59
C TYR A 24 29.78 -2.04 1.49
N ALA A 25 31.07 -1.78 1.69
CA ALA A 25 32.10 -2.81 1.66
C ALA A 25 31.95 -3.82 2.82
N GLU A 26 31.54 -3.34 4.01
CA GLU A 26 31.32 -4.20 5.17
C GLU A 26 30.08 -5.08 4.98
N ILE A 27 28.99 -4.50 4.47
CA ILE A 27 27.78 -5.25 4.09
C ILE A 27 28.14 -6.33 3.05
N ALA A 28 28.95 -5.97 2.06
CA ALA A 28 29.38 -6.86 0.99
C ALA A 28 30.20 -8.06 1.53
N ARG A 29 31.15 -7.83 2.45
CA ARG A 29 31.90 -8.91 3.09
C ARG A 29 31.00 -9.86 3.88
N ARG A 30 30.04 -9.33 4.65
CA ARG A 30 29.12 -10.16 5.45
C ARG A 30 28.24 -11.07 4.61
N LEU A 31 27.95 -10.67 3.38
CA LEU A 31 27.12 -11.43 2.43
C LEU A 31 27.94 -12.29 1.46
N ASP A 32 29.28 -12.27 1.56
CA ASP A 32 30.18 -12.85 0.56
C ASP A 32 29.83 -12.41 -0.88
N ARG A 33 29.59 -11.10 -1.05
CA ARG A 33 29.27 -10.48 -2.35
C ARG A 33 30.27 -9.38 -2.71
N PRO A 34 30.48 -9.09 -4.01
CA PRO A 34 31.25 -7.92 -4.41
C PRO A 34 30.61 -6.61 -3.94
N THR A 35 31.42 -5.64 -3.48
CA THR A 35 30.94 -4.30 -3.07
C THR A 35 30.15 -3.60 -4.17
N SER A 36 30.58 -3.75 -5.43
CA SER A 36 29.89 -3.18 -6.60
C SER A 36 28.48 -3.74 -6.81
N THR A 37 28.18 -4.95 -6.31
CA THR A 37 26.83 -5.51 -6.32
C THR A 37 25.93 -4.79 -5.33
N ILE A 38 26.42 -4.56 -4.10
CA ILE A 38 25.67 -3.85 -3.06
C ILE A 38 25.43 -2.40 -3.46
N THR A 39 26.46 -1.68 -3.92
CA THR A 39 26.32 -0.29 -4.35
C THR A 39 25.30 -0.15 -5.49
N ARG A 40 25.36 -1.00 -6.52
CA ARG A 40 24.40 -0.95 -7.63
C ARG A 40 22.99 -1.31 -7.21
N GLU A 41 22.83 -2.30 -6.32
CA GLU A 41 21.51 -2.66 -5.78
C GLU A 41 20.90 -1.49 -4.99
N VAL A 42 21.67 -0.87 -4.09
CA VAL A 42 21.19 0.24 -3.27
C VAL A 42 20.84 1.45 -4.13
N MET A 43 21.74 1.87 -5.01
CA MET A 43 21.52 3.04 -5.88
C MET A 43 20.34 2.85 -6.84
N ARG A 44 20.16 1.63 -7.38
CA ARG A 44 19.04 1.33 -8.27
C ARG A 44 17.68 1.32 -7.57
N ASN A 45 17.65 1.18 -6.25
CA ASN A 45 16.42 1.03 -5.47
C ASN A 45 16.23 2.15 -4.44
N GLY A 46 16.59 3.38 -4.80
CA GLY A 46 16.27 4.59 -4.02
C GLY A 46 17.43 5.15 -3.19
N GLY A 47 18.62 4.55 -3.26
CA GLY A 47 19.79 5.01 -2.49
C GLY A 47 19.72 4.62 -1.01
N PRO A 48 20.76 4.93 -0.22
CA PRO A 48 20.93 4.38 1.13
C PRO A 48 19.83 4.78 2.11
N VAL A 49 19.28 5.99 1.97
CA VAL A 49 18.25 6.53 2.89
C VAL A 49 16.88 5.90 2.62
N ALA A 50 16.53 5.66 1.36
CA ALA A 50 15.21 5.17 0.96
C ALA A 50 15.19 3.67 0.60
N TYR A 51 16.31 2.95 0.77
CA TYR A 51 16.42 1.55 0.39
C TYR A 51 15.48 0.67 1.21
N ARG A 52 14.60 -0.08 0.53
CA ARG A 52 13.72 -1.07 1.16
C ARG A 52 13.84 -2.42 0.46
N ALA A 53 14.20 -3.45 1.22
CA ALA A 53 14.46 -4.79 0.71
C ALA A 53 13.30 -5.38 -0.11
N ASP A 54 12.07 -5.25 0.39
CA ASP A 54 10.89 -5.81 -0.27
C ASP A 54 10.55 -5.09 -1.58
N LEU A 55 10.74 -3.77 -1.64
CA LEU A 55 10.56 -2.98 -2.86
C LEU A 55 11.63 -3.34 -3.90
N ALA A 56 12.88 -3.47 -3.46
CA ALA A 56 14.01 -3.85 -4.31
C ALA A 56 13.85 -5.26 -4.87
N HIS A 57 13.37 -6.21 -4.05
CA HIS A 57 13.06 -7.56 -4.49
C HIS A 57 11.94 -7.57 -5.53
N ARG A 58 10.80 -6.92 -5.23
CA ARG A 58 9.65 -6.84 -6.13
C ARG A 58 9.96 -6.12 -7.45
N ALA A 59 10.76 -5.05 -7.42
CA ALA A 59 11.24 -4.39 -8.65
C ALA A 59 12.06 -5.33 -9.52
N THR A 60 12.84 -6.20 -8.88
CA THR A 60 13.69 -7.19 -9.55
C THR A 60 12.88 -8.35 -10.13
N GLU A 61 11.81 -8.80 -9.45
CA GLU A 61 10.80 -9.73 -9.97
C GLU A 61 10.07 -9.15 -11.20
N ARG A 62 9.54 -7.92 -11.09
CA ARG A 62 8.84 -7.24 -12.20
C ARG A 62 9.67 -7.15 -13.47
N ARG A 63 10.94 -6.75 -13.35
CA ARG A 63 11.85 -6.69 -14.51
C ARG A 63 12.10 -8.07 -15.15
N ALA A 64 12.14 -9.13 -14.35
CA ALA A 64 12.29 -10.48 -14.86
C ALA A 64 11.01 -10.96 -15.57
N HIS A 65 9.83 -10.65 -15.00
CA HIS A 65 8.54 -10.99 -15.59
C HIS A 65 8.32 -10.30 -16.94
N ARG A 66 8.55 -8.97 -17.01
CA ARG A 66 8.44 -8.22 -18.28
C ARG A 66 9.38 -8.75 -19.37
N ARG A 67 10.61 -9.12 -19.02
CA ARG A 67 11.54 -9.75 -19.97
C ARG A 67 11.04 -11.10 -20.49
N ARG A 68 10.33 -11.87 -19.65
CA ARG A 68 9.74 -13.17 -20.04
C ARG A 68 8.50 -13.01 -20.92
N GLN A 69 7.73 -11.95 -20.74
CA GLN A 69 6.57 -11.60 -21.58
C GLN A 69 6.96 -10.99 -22.93
N ALA A 70 8.04 -10.21 -22.99
CA ALA A 70 8.54 -9.60 -24.24
C ALA A 70 9.18 -10.62 -25.20
N ALA A 71 9.45 -11.85 -24.76
CA ALA A 71 9.79 -12.96 -25.65
C ALA A 71 8.49 -13.48 -26.29
N PRO A 72 8.40 -13.64 -27.62
CA PRO A 72 7.13 -13.90 -28.30
C PRO A 72 6.57 -15.25 -27.87
N ARG A 73 5.57 -15.22 -26.99
CA ARG A 73 4.73 -16.36 -26.66
C ARG A 73 3.45 -16.23 -27.47
N GLY A 74 3.39 -16.99 -28.57
CA GLY A 74 2.13 -17.25 -29.26
C GLY A 74 1.24 -18.08 -28.36
N GLN A 75 0.37 -17.43 -27.60
CA GLN A 75 -0.78 -18.04 -26.93
C GLN A 75 -1.75 -16.92 -26.55
N GLN A 76 -2.88 -16.90 -27.25
CA GLN A 76 -4.00 -15.99 -27.03
C GLN A 76 -4.59 -16.24 -25.63
N PRO A 77 -4.79 -15.22 -24.79
CA PRO A 77 -5.45 -15.39 -23.50
C PRO A 77 -6.94 -15.73 -23.71
N PRO A 78 -7.55 -16.60 -22.89
CA PRO A 78 -8.99 -16.83 -22.92
C PRO A 78 -9.73 -15.54 -22.54
N ALA A 79 -10.88 -15.31 -23.18
CA ALA A 79 -11.62 -14.06 -23.12
C ALA A 79 -11.95 -13.62 -21.67
N PRO A 80 -11.61 -12.38 -21.29
CA PRO A 80 -11.91 -11.86 -19.96
C PRO A 80 -13.39 -11.51 -19.83
N ALA A 81 -13.95 -11.77 -18.64
CA ALA A 81 -15.23 -11.22 -18.25
C ALA A 81 -15.17 -9.68 -18.42
N GLN A 82 -16.08 -9.14 -19.25
CA GLN A 82 -16.26 -7.71 -19.56
C GLN A 82 -15.17 -7.03 -20.43
N GLY A 83 -14.46 -7.77 -21.29
CA GLY A 83 -13.70 -7.17 -22.40
C GLY A 83 -12.48 -6.32 -22.02
N ARG A 84 -12.08 -6.27 -20.74
CA ARG A 84 -10.84 -5.64 -20.29
C ARG A 84 -9.67 -6.59 -20.53
N ASP A 85 -8.57 -6.09 -21.09
CA ASP A 85 -7.35 -6.89 -21.22
C ASP A 85 -6.86 -7.37 -19.83
N ALA A 86 -6.90 -8.69 -19.61
CA ALA A 86 -6.53 -9.32 -18.36
C ALA A 86 -5.06 -9.07 -18.00
N GLU A 87 -4.18 -8.91 -18.99
CA GLU A 87 -2.78 -8.60 -18.76
C GLU A 87 -2.59 -7.16 -18.28
N ALA A 88 -3.29 -6.21 -18.89
CA ALA A 88 -3.29 -4.81 -18.46
C ALA A 88 -3.84 -4.65 -17.03
N VAL A 89 -4.92 -5.35 -16.67
CA VAL A 89 -5.48 -5.32 -15.31
C VAL A 89 -4.46 -5.86 -14.30
N ARG A 90 -3.80 -6.99 -14.61
CA ARG A 90 -2.76 -7.55 -13.74
C ARG A 90 -1.59 -6.60 -13.54
N GLU A 91 -1.12 -5.93 -14.61
CA GLU A 91 -0.03 -4.95 -14.50
C GLU A 91 -0.44 -3.73 -13.66
N TYR A 92 -1.69 -3.27 -13.80
CA TYR A 92 -2.25 -2.21 -12.98
C TYR A 92 -2.30 -2.61 -11.50
N GLU A 93 -2.84 -3.80 -11.18
CA GLU A 93 -2.87 -4.33 -9.82
C GLU A 93 -1.47 -4.45 -9.21
N GLU A 94 -0.48 -4.89 -10.00
CA GLU A 94 0.91 -4.99 -9.54
C GLU A 94 1.51 -3.62 -9.22
N THR A 95 1.19 -2.61 -10.04
CA THR A 95 1.61 -1.22 -9.85
C THR A 95 0.97 -0.63 -8.59
N PHE A 96 -0.34 -0.83 -8.43
CA PHE A 96 -1.07 -0.32 -7.28
C PHE A 96 -0.65 -0.99 -5.96
N THR A 97 -0.40 -2.31 -5.99
CA THR A 97 0.22 -3.02 -4.86
C THR A 97 1.59 -2.43 -4.50
N THR A 98 2.39 -2.05 -5.50
CA THR A 98 3.72 -1.46 -5.26
C THR A 98 3.61 -0.10 -4.59
N LEU A 99 2.65 0.72 -5.00
CA LEU A 99 2.37 2.02 -4.39
C LEU A 99 2.03 1.87 -2.90
N PHE A 100 1.12 0.96 -2.58
CA PHE A 100 0.77 0.66 -1.19
C PHE A 100 1.95 0.16 -0.36
N MET A 101 2.83 -0.66 -0.95
CA MET A 101 4.06 -1.07 -0.27
C MET A 101 4.99 0.11 0.00
N GLN A 102 5.10 1.07 -0.92
CA GLN A 102 5.89 2.30 -0.73
C GLN A 102 5.34 3.13 0.44
N GLN A 103 4.02 3.17 0.60
CA GLN A 103 3.33 3.82 1.73
C GLN A 103 3.45 3.07 3.07
N GLY A 104 4.12 1.92 3.09
CA GLY A 104 4.46 1.19 4.33
C GLY A 104 3.66 -0.09 4.54
N LEU A 105 2.67 -0.39 3.69
CA LEU A 105 1.87 -1.62 3.84
C LEU A 105 2.72 -2.87 3.58
N PRO A 106 2.59 -3.93 4.40
CA PRO A 106 3.16 -5.23 4.09
C PRO A 106 2.66 -5.77 2.74
N LYS A 107 3.48 -6.53 2.01
CA LYS A 107 3.17 -7.03 0.65
C LYS A 107 1.79 -7.70 0.57
N MET A 108 1.44 -8.54 1.55
CA MET A 108 0.15 -9.25 1.54
C MET A 108 -1.04 -8.32 1.84
N THR A 109 -0.88 -7.38 2.77
CA THR A 109 -1.85 -6.34 3.07
C THR A 109 -2.13 -5.47 1.84
N ALA A 110 -1.08 -5.03 1.15
CA ALA A 110 -1.18 -4.26 -0.08
C ALA A 110 -1.89 -5.02 -1.21
N ARG A 111 -1.67 -6.34 -1.32
CA ARG A 111 -2.36 -7.20 -2.30
C ARG A 111 -3.85 -7.35 -1.99
N VAL A 112 -4.21 -7.56 -0.72
CA VAL A 112 -5.62 -7.63 -0.28
C VAL A 112 -6.32 -6.32 -0.56
N LEU A 113 -5.70 -5.18 -0.20
CA LEU A 113 -6.26 -3.86 -0.44
C LEU A 113 -6.46 -3.61 -1.94
N THR A 114 -5.45 -3.91 -2.76
CA THR A 114 -5.55 -3.79 -4.23
C THR A 114 -6.73 -4.61 -4.77
N CYS A 115 -6.88 -5.87 -4.35
CA CYS A 115 -7.96 -6.76 -4.80
C CYS A 115 -9.36 -6.23 -4.41
N LEU A 116 -9.48 -5.59 -3.25
CA LEU A 116 -10.72 -4.94 -2.82
C LEU A 116 -11.00 -3.65 -3.61
N PHE A 117 -9.97 -2.90 -4.01
CA PHE A 117 -10.13 -1.70 -4.83
C PHE A 117 -10.49 -2.00 -6.29
N THR A 118 -10.02 -3.12 -6.84
CA THR A 118 -10.19 -3.47 -8.26
C THR A 118 -11.38 -4.40 -8.52
N THR A 119 -12.10 -4.82 -7.48
CA THR A 119 -13.25 -5.71 -7.64
C THR A 119 -14.51 -4.95 -8.06
N ASP A 120 -15.11 -5.32 -9.19
CA ASP A 120 -16.38 -4.75 -9.63
C ASP A 120 -17.56 -5.11 -8.70
N ALA A 121 -17.39 -6.13 -7.84
CA ALA A 121 -18.40 -6.53 -6.86
C ALA A 121 -18.53 -5.55 -5.66
N GLY A 122 -17.62 -4.58 -5.52
CA GLY A 122 -17.56 -3.62 -4.41
C GLY A 122 -17.21 -4.22 -3.03
N SER A 123 -17.33 -5.54 -2.86
CA SER A 123 -17.00 -6.26 -1.64
C SER A 123 -16.51 -7.67 -1.93
N LEU A 124 -15.72 -8.25 -1.03
CA LEU A 124 -15.27 -9.65 -1.10
C LEU A 124 -15.33 -10.34 0.25
N THR A 125 -15.60 -11.64 0.24
CA THR A 125 -15.48 -12.53 1.39
C THR A 125 -14.04 -13.03 1.57
N ALA A 126 -13.72 -13.57 2.75
CA ALA A 126 -12.41 -14.17 3.00
C ALA A 126 -12.07 -15.29 2.00
N SER A 127 -13.04 -16.14 1.64
CA SER A 127 -12.86 -17.23 0.68
C SER A 127 -12.59 -16.72 -0.73
N GLU A 128 -13.26 -15.65 -1.16
CA GLU A 128 -13.02 -15.04 -2.48
C GLU A 128 -11.64 -14.40 -2.53
N LEU A 129 -11.19 -13.75 -1.45
CA LEU A 129 -9.83 -13.22 -1.33
C LEU A 129 -8.78 -14.32 -1.40
N VAL A 130 -8.98 -15.44 -0.69
CA VAL A 130 -8.12 -16.64 -0.76
C VAL A 130 -8.00 -17.15 -2.19
N GLN A 131 -9.14 -17.29 -2.88
CA GLN A 131 -9.20 -17.81 -4.24
C GLN A 131 -8.53 -16.85 -5.25
N ARG A 132 -8.81 -15.54 -5.17
CA ARG A 132 -8.24 -14.56 -6.10
C ARG A 132 -6.75 -14.36 -5.90
N LEU A 133 -6.29 -14.32 -4.64
CA LEU A 133 -4.90 -14.05 -4.32
C LEU A 133 -4.01 -15.32 -4.32
N GLN A 134 -4.64 -16.50 -4.32
CA GLN A 134 -3.96 -17.81 -4.26
C GLN A 134 -3.04 -17.90 -3.03
N VAL A 135 -3.58 -17.57 -1.86
CA VAL A 135 -2.86 -17.56 -0.57
C VAL A 135 -3.66 -18.24 0.52
N SER A 136 -3.01 -18.54 1.65
CA SER A 136 -3.69 -19.22 2.76
C SER A 136 -4.77 -18.35 3.43
N PRO A 137 -5.84 -18.95 3.97
CA PRO A 137 -6.85 -18.24 4.76
C PRO A 137 -6.25 -17.43 5.90
N ALA A 138 -5.26 -17.98 6.61
CA ALA A 138 -4.57 -17.28 7.69
C ALA A 138 -3.87 -15.99 7.24
N SER A 139 -3.28 -15.98 6.03
CA SER A 139 -2.66 -14.78 5.47
C SER A 139 -3.69 -13.69 5.20
N VAL A 140 -4.86 -14.07 4.68
CA VAL A 140 -5.99 -13.15 4.45
C VAL A 140 -6.51 -12.62 5.77
N SER A 141 -6.77 -13.48 6.76
CA SER A 141 -7.26 -13.05 8.08
C SER A 141 -6.32 -12.04 8.75
N LYS A 142 -5.00 -12.28 8.70
CA LYS A 142 -4.01 -11.35 9.27
C LYS A 142 -3.98 -10.01 8.52
N ALA A 143 -4.05 -10.04 7.19
CA ALA A 143 -4.07 -8.84 6.37
C ALA A 143 -5.35 -8.01 6.61
N ILE A 144 -6.50 -8.67 6.67
CA ILE A 144 -7.78 -8.03 6.98
C ILE A 144 -7.77 -7.42 8.38
N GLY A 145 -7.35 -8.15 9.41
CA GLY A 145 -7.30 -7.60 10.76
C GLY A 145 -6.38 -6.38 10.88
N PHE A 146 -5.28 -6.35 10.11
CA PHE A 146 -4.45 -5.15 9.99
C PHE A 146 -5.18 -4.01 9.27
N LEU A 147 -5.85 -4.27 8.14
CA LEU A 147 -6.58 -3.24 7.41
C LEU A 147 -7.75 -2.67 8.22
N GLU A 148 -8.48 -3.52 8.96
CA GLU A 148 -9.53 -3.10 9.88
C GLU A 148 -8.98 -2.22 11.01
N SER A 149 -7.83 -2.58 11.61
CA SER A 149 -7.23 -1.77 12.68
C SER A 149 -6.72 -0.42 12.21
N GLN A 150 -6.35 -0.30 10.93
CA GLN A 150 -5.99 0.96 10.29
C GLN A 150 -7.20 1.73 9.74
N GLY A 151 -8.42 1.20 9.87
CA GLY A 151 -9.63 1.81 9.32
C GLY A 151 -9.69 1.83 7.80
N LEU A 152 -8.91 0.97 7.13
CA LEU A 152 -8.78 0.85 5.67
C LEU A 152 -9.75 -0.17 5.04
N VAL A 153 -10.40 -0.99 5.86
CA VAL A 153 -11.43 -1.93 5.43
C VAL A 153 -12.53 -1.96 6.50
N ARG A 154 -13.78 -2.04 6.05
CA ARG A 154 -14.93 -2.29 6.91
C ARG A 154 -15.47 -3.69 6.68
N ARG A 155 -15.94 -4.32 7.74
CA ARG A 155 -16.62 -5.61 7.70
C ARG A 155 -18.13 -5.44 7.84
N GLU A 156 -18.86 -5.97 6.88
CA GLU A 156 -20.32 -6.08 6.90
C GLU A 156 -20.74 -7.54 6.89
N ARG A 157 -21.94 -7.82 7.40
CA ARG A 157 -22.58 -9.13 7.28
C ARG A 157 -23.63 -9.06 6.20
N ASP A 158 -23.46 -9.89 5.18
CA ASP A 158 -24.47 -10.10 4.14
C ASP A 158 -25.70 -10.83 4.71
N GLU A 159 -26.82 -10.87 3.97
CA GLU A 159 -28.08 -11.55 4.33
C GLU A 159 -27.86 -13.02 4.74
N ARG A 160 -26.84 -13.66 4.15
CA ARG A 160 -26.42 -15.03 4.45
C ARG A 160 -25.48 -15.16 5.66
N ARG A 161 -25.38 -14.12 6.50
CA ARG A 161 -24.50 -14.00 7.68
C ARG A 161 -23.01 -14.22 7.40
N ARG A 162 -22.56 -13.98 6.16
CA ARG A 162 -21.14 -14.08 5.78
C ARG A 162 -20.49 -12.71 5.91
N ASP A 163 -19.30 -12.69 6.50
CA ASP A 163 -18.48 -11.48 6.60
C ASP A 163 -17.99 -11.09 5.19
N ARG A 164 -18.32 -9.85 4.78
CA ARG A 164 -17.87 -9.18 3.55
C ARG A 164 -17.01 -7.99 3.92
N TYR A 165 -15.93 -7.83 3.19
CA TYR A 165 -14.96 -6.76 3.36
C TYR A 165 -15.14 -5.72 2.25
N ILE A 166 -15.19 -4.47 2.65
CA ILE A 166 -15.49 -3.32 1.80
C ILE A 166 -14.43 -2.26 1.99
N VAL A 167 -13.99 -1.68 0.87
CA VAL A 167 -13.27 -0.41 0.84
C VAL A 167 -14.26 0.62 0.34
N ASP A 168 -14.67 1.54 1.20
CA ASP A 168 -15.65 2.59 0.89
C ASP A 168 -14.94 3.94 0.68
N ASN A 169 -15.60 4.91 0.03
CA ASN A 169 -15.11 6.29 0.01
C ASN A 169 -15.04 6.87 1.43
N ASP A 170 -15.93 6.43 2.31
CA ASP A 170 -15.90 6.75 3.74
C ASP A 170 -14.64 6.22 4.44
N VAL A 171 -14.05 5.11 3.96
CA VAL A 171 -12.80 4.56 4.50
C VAL A 171 -11.64 5.52 4.28
N TRP A 172 -11.57 6.20 3.13
CA TRP A 172 -10.57 7.25 2.88
C TRP A 172 -10.75 8.42 3.83
N TYR A 173 -11.99 8.88 4.03
CA TYR A 173 -12.30 9.92 5.01
C TYR A 173 -11.91 9.49 6.43
N GLN A 174 -12.33 8.30 6.87
CA GLN A 174 -12.03 7.77 8.21
C GLN A 174 -10.53 7.56 8.43
N SER A 175 -9.80 7.08 7.42
CA SER A 175 -8.34 6.90 7.46
C SER A 175 -7.61 8.25 7.54
N THR A 176 -8.07 9.24 6.77
CA THR A 176 -7.56 10.61 6.82
C THR A 176 -7.80 11.20 8.22
N MET A 177 -8.96 10.97 8.81
CA MET A 177 -9.27 11.37 10.18
C MET A 177 -8.47 10.61 11.23
N ALA A 178 -8.17 9.34 11.02
CA ALA A 178 -7.28 8.57 11.88
C ALA A 178 -5.85 9.13 11.85
N ALA A 179 -5.35 9.51 10.67
CA ALA A 179 -4.03 10.14 10.53
C ALA A 179 -3.94 11.50 11.24
N ALA A 180 -4.99 12.32 11.15
CA ALA A 180 -5.09 13.57 11.92
C ALA A 180 -5.04 13.29 13.44
N ARG A 181 -5.88 12.37 13.93
CA ARG A 181 -5.87 11.99 15.36
C ARG A 181 -4.51 11.48 15.83
N SER A 182 -3.82 10.67 15.03
CA SER A 182 -2.49 10.18 15.35
C SER A 182 -1.45 11.31 15.40
N SER A 183 -1.56 12.30 14.51
CA SER A 183 -0.69 13.49 14.50
C SER A 183 -0.93 14.37 15.73
N ALA A 184 -2.20 14.58 16.12
CA ALA A 184 -2.55 15.28 17.36
C ALA A 184 -2.02 14.56 18.61
N GLN A 185 -2.11 13.22 18.63
CA GLN A 185 -1.55 12.44 19.73
C GLN A 185 -0.03 12.58 19.82
N LEU A 186 0.68 12.60 18.69
CA LEU A 186 2.12 12.84 18.67
C LEU A 186 2.46 14.22 19.24
N ALA A 187 1.70 15.25 18.88
CA ALA A 187 1.90 16.60 19.40
C ALA A 187 1.74 16.67 20.92
N GLU A 188 0.70 15.99 21.43
CA GLU A 188 0.43 15.92 22.86
C GLU A 188 1.55 15.21 23.64
N ILE A 189 2.01 14.05 23.16
CA ILE A 189 3.12 13.33 23.79
C ILE A 189 4.43 14.13 23.72
N ALA A 190 4.68 14.84 22.61
CA ALA A 190 5.86 15.68 22.48
C ALA A 190 5.85 16.84 23.51
N ARG A 191 4.70 17.50 23.72
CA ARG A 191 4.52 18.53 24.77
C ARG A 191 4.77 17.98 26.17
N GLN A 192 4.28 16.78 26.48
CA GLN A 192 4.56 16.15 27.78
C GLN A 192 6.07 15.97 28.00
N GLY A 193 6.80 15.59 26.94
CA GLY A 193 8.26 15.46 26.98
C GLY A 193 8.99 16.78 27.26
N VAL A 194 8.45 17.93 26.83
CA VAL A 194 9.01 19.25 27.16
C VAL A 194 9.01 19.50 28.67
N GLY A 195 7.90 19.18 29.35
CA GLY A 195 7.79 19.32 30.80
C GLY A 195 8.72 18.37 31.56
N ILE A 196 8.93 17.16 31.04
CA ILE A 196 9.79 16.14 31.67
C ILE A 196 11.28 16.47 31.50
N LEU A 197 11.68 16.90 30.31
CA LEU A 197 13.09 17.13 29.98
C LEU A 197 13.60 18.52 30.41
N GLY A 198 12.70 19.40 30.83
CA GLY A 198 13.00 20.79 31.18
C GLY A 198 12.91 21.69 29.94
N PRO A 199 12.13 22.79 30.00
CA PRO A 199 11.79 23.62 28.85
C PRO A 199 13.00 24.30 28.19
N ASP A 200 14.06 24.56 28.96
CA ASP A 200 15.26 25.26 28.48
C ASP A 200 16.28 24.33 27.80
N THR A 201 15.97 23.04 27.68
CA THR A 201 16.89 22.09 27.05
C THR A 201 16.79 22.10 25.52
N PRO A 202 17.89 21.84 24.79
CA PRO A 202 17.83 21.65 23.34
C PRO A 202 16.89 20.51 22.91
N ALA A 203 16.64 19.53 23.79
CA ALA A 203 15.68 18.45 23.55
C ALA A 203 14.24 18.95 23.61
N ALA A 204 13.89 19.77 24.61
CA ALA A 204 12.60 20.44 24.69
C ALA A 204 12.32 21.30 23.46
N VAL A 205 13.30 22.08 22.99
CA VAL A 205 13.16 22.88 21.76
C VAL A 205 12.81 22.01 20.54
N ARG A 206 13.43 20.83 20.40
CA ARG A 206 13.09 19.90 19.30
C ARG A 206 11.69 19.33 19.44
N LEU A 207 11.30 18.91 20.65
CA LEU A 207 9.96 18.36 20.91
C LEU A 207 8.87 19.41 20.69
N GLU A 208 9.11 20.65 21.11
CA GLU A 208 8.21 21.77 20.87
C GLU A 208 8.00 22.03 19.37
N ASN A 209 9.08 21.96 18.58
CA ASN A 209 8.99 22.07 17.12
C ASN A 209 8.22 20.92 16.48
N ILE A 210 8.42 19.68 16.96
CA ILE A 210 7.65 18.50 16.51
C ILE A 210 6.16 18.68 16.86
N ALA A 211 5.85 19.14 18.07
CA ALA A 211 4.48 19.37 18.51
C ALA A 211 3.78 20.40 17.63
N ARG A 212 4.42 21.57 17.42
CA ARG A 212 3.89 22.65 16.58
C ARG A 212 3.61 22.19 15.15
N PHE A 213 4.54 21.44 14.55
CA PHE A 213 4.36 20.93 13.19
C PHE A 213 3.23 19.88 13.14
N SER A 214 3.18 18.97 14.11
CA SER A 214 2.19 17.89 14.14
C SER A 214 0.76 18.41 14.36
N ASP A 215 0.59 19.45 15.19
CA ASP A 215 -0.70 20.15 15.34
C ASP A 215 -1.15 20.79 14.03
N PHE A 216 -0.26 21.56 13.37
CA PHE A 216 -0.56 22.20 12.10
C PHE A 216 -1.00 21.18 11.04
N ILE A 217 -0.31 20.03 10.96
CA ILE A 217 -0.68 18.96 10.04
C ILE A 217 -2.02 18.35 10.42
N SER A 218 -2.27 18.07 11.70
CA SER A 218 -3.55 17.54 12.17
C SER A 218 -4.72 18.44 11.78
N GLU A 219 -4.63 19.74 12.08
CA GLU A 219 -5.66 20.73 11.74
C GLU A 219 -5.85 20.86 10.23
N SER A 220 -4.75 20.89 9.47
CA SER A 220 -4.80 20.97 8.02
C SER A 220 -5.49 19.75 7.40
N ILE A 221 -5.21 18.55 7.91
CA ILE A 221 -5.85 17.31 7.47
C ILE A 221 -7.35 17.35 7.80
N ILE A 222 -7.73 17.76 9.01
CA ILE A 222 -9.15 17.88 9.43
C ILE A 222 -9.90 18.82 8.49
N ARG A 223 -9.37 20.03 8.31
CA ARG A 223 -9.98 21.03 7.43
C ARG A 223 -10.11 20.52 5.99
N ALA A 224 -9.07 19.91 5.44
CA ALA A 224 -9.09 19.41 4.07
C ALA A 224 -10.10 18.25 3.90
N ALA A 225 -10.20 17.35 4.88
CA ALA A 225 -11.16 16.25 4.84
C ALA A 225 -12.61 16.73 4.93
N GLU A 226 -12.89 17.70 5.81
CA GLU A 226 -14.22 18.33 5.94
C GLU A 226 -14.65 19.01 4.64
N GLN A 227 -13.74 19.73 3.98
CA GLN A 227 -13.99 20.37 2.68
C GLN A 227 -14.19 19.37 1.54
N SER A 228 -13.51 18.22 1.61
CA SER A 228 -13.53 17.21 0.54
C SER A 228 -14.72 16.24 0.62
N ARG A 229 -15.56 16.35 1.66
CA ARG A 229 -16.76 15.50 1.80
C ARG A 229 -17.68 15.61 0.59
N GLU A 230 -17.77 16.78 -0.04
CA GLU A 230 -18.57 16.97 -1.26
C GLU A 230 -17.93 16.38 -2.53
N VAL A 231 -16.60 16.28 -2.57
CA VAL A 231 -15.84 15.76 -3.74
C VAL A 231 -15.98 14.24 -3.86
N LEU A 232 -15.96 13.52 -2.72
CA LEU A 232 -16.06 12.06 -2.67
C LEU A 232 -17.44 11.50 -3.05
N TYR A 233 -18.51 12.31 -2.97
CA TYR A 233 -19.88 11.92 -3.31
C TYR A 233 -20.37 12.46 -4.66
N THR A 234 -19.47 12.82 -5.58
CA THR A 234 -19.88 13.11 -6.97
C THR A 234 -20.54 11.84 -7.52
N ARG A 235 -21.88 11.86 -7.62
CA ARG A 235 -22.75 10.76 -8.07
C ARG A 235 -22.11 10.06 -9.27
N ALA A 236 -21.80 8.77 -9.12
CA ALA A 236 -21.76 7.88 -10.26
C ALA A 236 -23.11 8.06 -10.97
N GLY A 237 -23.07 8.67 -12.16
CA GLY A 237 -24.26 9.06 -12.89
C GLY A 237 -25.20 7.88 -12.97
N THR A 238 -26.41 8.05 -12.43
CA THR A 238 -27.53 7.20 -12.78
C THR A 238 -27.63 7.24 -14.29
N THR A 239 -27.25 6.15 -14.96
CA THR A 239 -27.70 5.86 -16.32
C THR A 239 -29.21 5.78 -16.23
N SER A 240 -29.87 6.90 -16.48
CA SER A 240 -31.28 6.96 -16.80
C SER A 240 -31.47 6.18 -18.08
N GLY A 241 -31.74 4.88 -17.93
CA GLY A 241 -32.31 4.06 -18.98
C GLY A 241 -33.71 4.60 -19.25
N GLY A 242 -33.80 5.59 -20.13
CA GLY A 242 -35.05 6.07 -20.70
C GLY A 242 -35.74 4.89 -21.36
N THR A 243 -36.83 4.44 -20.75
CA THR A 243 -37.78 3.50 -21.33
C THR A 243 -38.32 4.12 -22.61
N ALA A 244 -37.85 3.67 -23.76
CA ALA A 244 -38.46 3.98 -25.05
C ALA A 244 -39.71 3.10 -25.18
N GLU A 245 -40.88 3.67 -24.87
CA GLU A 245 -42.17 3.14 -25.25
C GLU A 245 -42.28 3.10 -26.80
N PRO A 246 -42.70 1.99 -27.41
CA PRO A 246 -43.01 1.98 -28.83
C PRO A 246 -44.39 2.62 -29.05
N ARG A 247 -44.42 3.73 -29.80
CA ARG A 247 -45.64 4.28 -30.40
C ARG A 247 -46.24 3.23 -31.36
N PRO A 248 -47.55 2.93 -31.29
CA PRO A 248 -48.22 2.26 -32.38
C PRO A 248 -48.55 3.31 -33.47
N ASP A 249 -48.04 3.07 -34.68
CA ASP A 249 -48.49 3.75 -35.89
C ASP A 249 -49.91 3.29 -36.26
N HIS A 250 -50.59 4.21 -36.96
CA HIS A 250 -51.97 4.18 -37.47
C HIS A 250 -52.46 2.88 -38.10
#